data_AF-A0A2V9PGQ9-F1
#
_entry.id   AF-A0A2V9PGQ9-F1
#
_cell.length_a   1.000
_cell.length_b   1.000
_cell.length_c   1.000
_cell.angle_alpha   90.00
_cell.angle_beta   90.00
_cell.angle_gamma   90.00
#
_symmetry.space_group_name_H-M   'P 1'
#
loop_
_entity.id
_entity.type
_entity.pdbx_description
1 polymer ?
#
loop_
_entity_poly.entity_id
_entity_poly.type
_entity_poly.pdbx_seq_one_letter_code
_entity_poly.pdbx_strand_id
1 'polypeptide(L)'
;MNLRSRNLRNHNKPHQNGKVVVRNGGASDHPSQISPGMNDQQAQHQRDTVNQLLATTDANLKKISGRQLTSAQQSMLDQINTYVRQSKAASDTGDLSRAHTLAFKAHLLSDDLARK
;
A
#
# COMPACT_ATOMS: atom_id res chain seq x y z
N MET A 1 -36.19 -20.83 54.49
CA MET A 1 -35.83 -21.23 53.11
C MET A 1 -35.09 -20.08 52.44
N ASN A 2 -33.83 -20.27 52.04
CA ASN A 2 -33.15 -19.37 51.11
C ASN A 2 -32.53 -20.24 50.00
N LEU A 3 -33.07 -20.11 48.78
CA LEU A 3 -32.66 -20.91 47.63
C LEU A 3 -31.72 -20.12 46.72
N ARG A 4 -30.50 -20.67 46.64
CA ARG A 4 -29.80 -21.06 45.41
C ARG A 4 -29.11 -19.98 44.57
N SER A 5 -27.79 -20.10 44.61
CA SER A 5 -26.85 -19.97 43.49
C SER A 5 -27.40 -20.48 42.15
N ARG A 6 -27.11 -19.77 41.05
CA ARG A 6 -26.31 -20.30 39.94
C ARG A 6 -26.01 -19.27 38.85
N ASN A 7 -24.81 -19.44 38.31
CA ASN A 7 -24.13 -18.72 37.26
C ASN A 7 -24.48 -19.33 35.87
N LEU A 8 -24.18 -18.55 34.81
CA LEU A 8 -23.94 -18.88 33.40
C LEU A 8 -25.12 -18.93 32.39
N ARG A 9 -24.99 -18.02 31.40
CA ARG A 9 -24.79 -18.26 29.94
C ARG A 9 -25.76 -17.54 29.00
N ASN A 10 -25.17 -16.58 28.26
CA ASN A 10 -25.42 -16.15 26.87
C ASN A 10 -26.63 -16.71 26.13
N HIS A 11 -27.42 -15.83 25.50
CA HIS A 11 -27.95 -16.00 24.14
C HIS A 11 -28.05 -14.64 23.42
N ASN A 12 -28.09 -14.70 22.09
CA ASN A 12 -27.54 -13.77 21.10
C ASN A 12 -28.66 -13.19 20.20
N LYS A 13 -28.54 -11.89 19.85
CA LYS A 13 -29.10 -11.16 18.66
C LYS A 13 -30.63 -10.89 18.62
N PRO A 14 -31.15 -9.88 17.86
CA PRO A 14 -30.59 -9.31 16.62
C PRO A 14 -30.76 -7.78 16.34
N HIS A 15 -29.95 -7.28 15.37
CA HIS A 15 -30.12 -6.08 14.53
C HIS A 15 -30.08 -4.71 15.27
N GLN A 16 -29.51 -3.62 14.77
CA GLN A 16 -29.89 -2.91 13.55
C GLN A 16 -28.79 -1.93 13.12
N ASN A 17 -28.75 -1.77 11.79
CA ASN A 17 -28.00 -0.80 11.00
C ASN A 17 -28.12 0.63 11.57
N GLY A 18 -26.99 1.32 11.75
CA GLY A 18 -26.98 2.73 12.15
C GLY A 18 -25.59 3.34 12.00
N LYS A 19 -25.30 3.94 10.85
CA LYS A 19 -24.05 4.66 10.61
C LYS A 19 -23.99 5.89 11.51
N VAL A 20 -22.94 6.02 12.32
CA VAL A 20 -22.51 7.30 12.88
C VAL A 20 -21.04 7.49 12.53
N VAL A 21 -20.78 8.28 11.48
CA VAL A 21 -19.44 8.74 11.15
C VAL A 21 -19.20 10.03 11.92
N VAL A 22 -18.45 9.96 13.02
CA VAL A 22 -17.93 11.16 13.69
C VAL A 22 -16.47 11.33 13.29
N ARG A 23 -16.16 12.39 12.54
CA ARG A 23 -14.80 12.88 12.32
C ARG A 23 -14.45 13.82 13.47
N ASN A 24 -13.39 13.54 14.22
CA ASN A 24 -12.40 14.56 14.63
C ASN A 24 -11.15 13.93 15.27
N GLY A 25 -10.02 14.17 14.59
CA GLY A 25 -8.69 14.46 15.17
C GLY A 25 -8.09 13.52 16.22
N GLY A 26 -7.16 12.67 15.78
CA GLY A 26 -6.20 12.01 16.66
C GLY A 26 -5.35 11.00 15.90
N ALA A 27 -4.22 11.43 15.34
CA ALA A 27 -3.23 10.50 14.82
C ALA A 27 -2.62 9.74 15.99
N SER A 28 -2.84 8.42 16.07
CA SER A 28 -1.91 7.45 16.64
C SER A 28 -2.40 6.04 16.31
N ASP A 29 -1.51 5.30 15.66
CA ASP A 29 -1.55 3.87 15.36
C ASP A 29 -2.69 3.41 14.44
N HIS A 30 -2.32 3.16 13.19
CA HIS A 30 -3.10 2.29 12.31
C HIS A 30 -2.66 0.85 12.57
N PRO A 31 -3.32 0.04 13.42
CA PRO A 31 -3.46 -1.36 13.09
C PRO A 31 -4.47 -1.37 11.95
N SER A 32 -3.95 -1.27 10.73
CA SER A 32 -4.71 -1.56 9.52
C SER A 32 -5.09 -3.04 9.60
N GLN A 33 -6.12 -3.39 10.37
CA GLN A 33 -6.79 -4.67 10.29
C GLN A 33 -7.52 -4.70 8.95
N ILE A 34 -6.76 -4.93 7.88
CA ILE A 34 -7.29 -5.13 6.55
C ILE A 34 -7.54 -6.63 6.38
N SER A 35 -8.79 -7.02 6.66
CA SER A 35 -9.55 -8.10 5.98
C SER A 35 -8.94 -9.52 5.96
N PRO A 36 -9.73 -10.56 5.61
CA PRO A 36 -9.25 -11.95 5.60
C PRO A 36 -8.00 -12.02 4.74
N GLY A 37 -6.94 -12.61 5.28
CA GLY A 37 -5.60 -12.58 4.70
C GLY A 37 -5.63 -12.79 3.19
N MET A 38 -5.04 -11.83 2.47
CA MET A 38 -4.73 -11.98 1.05
C MET A 38 -4.19 -13.40 0.83
N ASN A 39 -4.89 -14.19 0.01
CA ASN A 39 -4.46 -15.56 -0.23
C ASN A 39 -3.06 -15.53 -0.88
N ASP A 40 -2.23 -16.55 -0.66
CA ASP A 40 -0.84 -16.55 -1.14
C ASP A 40 -0.73 -16.28 -2.65
N GLN A 41 -1.70 -16.76 -3.43
CA GLN A 41 -1.81 -16.49 -4.87
C GLN A 41 -2.01 -15.00 -5.19
N GLN A 42 -2.84 -14.29 -4.41
CA GLN A 42 -3.08 -12.86 -4.59
C GLN A 42 -1.85 -12.05 -4.17
N ALA A 43 -1.17 -12.46 -3.09
CA ALA A 43 0.07 -11.85 -2.64
C ALA A 43 1.17 -12.01 -3.69
N GLN A 44 1.28 -13.20 -4.29
CA GLN A 44 2.21 -13.45 -5.38
C GLN A 44 1.90 -12.57 -6.60
N HIS A 45 0.63 -12.52 -7.02
CA HIS A 45 0.23 -11.67 -8.14
C HIS A 45 0.53 -10.19 -7.89
N GLN A 46 0.32 -9.70 -6.67
CA GLN A 46 0.63 -8.32 -6.29
C GLN A 46 2.14 -8.06 -6.37
N ARG A 47 2.98 -8.99 -5.87
CA ARG A 47 4.45 -8.91 -5.98
C ARG A 47 4.91 -8.90 -7.44
N ASP A 48 4.35 -9.78 -8.27
CA ASP A 48 4.68 -9.85 -9.70
C ASP A 48 4.33 -8.53 -10.40
N THR A 49 3.17 -7.95 -10.08
CA THR A 49 2.76 -6.63 -10.57
C THR A 49 3.72 -5.53 -10.13
N VAL A 50 4.12 -5.51 -8.84
CA VAL A 50 5.12 -4.56 -8.33
C VAL A 50 6.43 -4.69 -9.09
N ASN A 51 6.92 -5.92 -9.27
CA ASN A 51 8.17 -6.19 -9.98
C ASN A 51 8.09 -5.73 -11.44
N GLN A 52 6.96 -5.94 -12.11
CA GLN A 52 6.76 -5.49 -13.49
C GLN A 52 6.74 -3.97 -13.61
N LEU A 53 6.10 -3.26 -12.66
CA LEU A 53 6.11 -1.81 -12.60
C LEU A 53 7.53 -1.28 -12.40
N LEU A 54 8.28 -1.85 -11.45
CA LEU A 54 9.67 -1.46 -11.17
C LEU A 54 10.61 -1.75 -12.36
N ALA A 55 10.42 -2.88 -13.05
CA ALA A 55 11.19 -3.22 -14.25
C ALA A 55 10.91 -2.22 -15.39
N THR A 56 9.64 -1.84 -15.56
CA THR A 56 9.26 -0.82 -16.56
C THR A 56 9.84 0.54 -16.21
N THR A 57 9.81 0.93 -14.92
CA THR A 57 10.49 2.13 -14.43
C THR A 57 11.98 2.13 -14.77
N ASP A 58 12.71 1.05 -14.45
CA ASP A 58 14.14 0.92 -14.76
C ASP A 58 14.42 1.03 -16.27
N ALA A 59 13.60 0.38 -17.10
CA ALA A 59 13.73 0.48 -18.56
C ALA A 59 13.54 1.92 -19.06
N ASN A 60 12.59 2.66 -18.50
CA ASN A 60 12.38 4.07 -18.84
C ASN A 60 13.55 4.95 -18.40
N LEU A 61 14.10 4.72 -17.20
CA LEU A 61 15.27 5.45 -16.70
C LEU A 61 16.52 5.19 -17.55
N LYS A 62 16.71 3.95 -18.03
CA LYS A 62 17.80 3.61 -18.94
C LYS A 62 17.72 4.38 -20.26
N LYS A 63 16.52 4.57 -20.82
CA LYS A 63 16.31 5.34 -22.07
C LYS A 63 16.72 6.80 -21.96
N ILE A 64 16.67 7.38 -20.76
CA ILE A 64 17.01 8.79 -20.52
C ILE A 64 18.42 9.00 -19.92
N SER A 65 19.13 7.92 -19.56
CA SER A 65 20.42 7.99 -18.87
C SER A 65 21.53 8.74 -19.61
N GLY A 66 21.40 8.93 -20.93
CA GLY A 66 22.31 9.74 -21.75
C GLY A 66 21.77 11.12 -22.14
N ARG A 67 20.61 11.54 -21.64
CA ARG A 67 20.01 12.85 -21.92
C ARG A 67 20.49 13.88 -20.90
N GLN A 68 20.71 15.11 -21.35
CA GLN A 68 20.91 16.24 -20.45
C GLN A 68 19.57 16.60 -19.80
N LEU A 69 19.42 16.29 -18.52
CA LEU A 69 18.22 16.61 -17.75
C LEU A 69 18.28 18.04 -17.21
N THR A 70 17.17 18.75 -17.30
CA THR A 70 16.95 20.02 -16.58
C THR A 70 16.87 19.77 -15.07
N SER A 71 17.03 20.81 -14.23
CA SER A 71 16.93 20.67 -12.77
C SER A 71 15.58 20.08 -12.32
N ALA A 72 14.49 20.41 -13.01
CA ALA A 72 13.17 19.84 -12.71
C ALA A 72 13.09 18.34 -13.07
N GLN A 73 13.67 17.93 -14.19
CA GLN A 73 13.77 16.53 -14.59
C GLN A 73 14.69 15.72 -13.66
N GLN A 74 15.79 16.32 -13.20
CA GLN A 74 16.66 15.70 -12.21
C GLN A 74 15.94 15.49 -10.87
N SER A 75 15.18 16.48 -10.40
CA SER A 75 14.36 16.33 -9.20
C SER A 75 13.29 15.24 -9.37
N MET A 76 12.71 15.10 -10.57
CA MET A 76 11.78 14.02 -10.88
C MET A 76 12.49 12.66 -10.84
N LEU A 77 13.72 12.55 -11.38
CA LEU A 77 14.54 11.34 -11.29
C LEU A 77 14.81 10.93 -9.83
N ASP A 78 15.13 11.89 -8.97
CA ASP A 78 15.36 11.64 -7.54
C ASP A 78 14.09 11.14 -6.83
N GLN A 79 12.93 11.68 -7.19
CA GLN A 79 11.63 11.21 -6.69
C GLN A 79 11.32 9.80 -7.17
N ILE A 80 11.57 9.48 -8.44
CA ILE A 80 11.41 8.12 -8.99
C ILE A 80 12.26 7.13 -8.20
N ASN A 81 13.55 7.43 -8.02
CA ASN A 81 14.46 6.58 -7.27
C ASN A 81 14.02 6.38 -5.81
N THR A 82 13.48 7.44 -5.19
CA THR A 82 12.93 7.37 -3.84
C THR A 82 11.73 6.42 -3.78
N TYR A 83 10.78 6.52 -4.71
CA TYR A 83 9.63 5.63 -4.76
C TYR A 83 10.02 4.18 -5.06
N VAL A 84 10.98 3.94 -5.97
CA VAL A 84 11.53 2.60 -6.24
C VAL A 84 12.10 1.99 -4.96
N ARG A 85 12.93 2.73 -4.22
CA ARG A 85 13.52 2.25 -2.96
C ARG A 85 12.46 1.94 -1.91
N GLN A 86 11.49 2.83 -1.72
CA GLN A 86 10.42 2.61 -0.74
C GLN A 86 9.49 1.46 -1.15
N SER A 87 9.25 1.29 -2.45
CA SER A 87 8.44 0.17 -2.97
C SER A 87 9.10 -1.16 -2.65
N LYS A 88 10.41 -1.29 -2.91
CA LYS A 88 11.19 -2.48 -2.56
C LYS A 88 11.16 -2.76 -1.05
N ALA A 89 11.43 -1.74 -0.23
CA ALA A 89 11.36 -1.89 1.23
C ALA A 89 9.97 -2.33 1.72
N ALA A 90 8.90 -1.76 1.16
CA ALA A 90 7.53 -2.18 1.48
C ALA A 90 7.26 -3.62 1.06
N SER A 91 7.70 -4.05 -0.13
CA SER A 91 7.62 -5.45 -0.59
C SER A 91 8.33 -6.41 0.37
N ASP A 92 9.53 -6.04 0.81
CA ASP A 92 10.35 -6.85 1.71
C ASP A 92 9.69 -7.02 3.09
N THR A 93 9.00 -5.99 3.57
CA THR A 93 8.23 -6.03 4.83
C THR A 93 6.85 -6.69 4.70
N GLY A 94 6.45 -7.11 3.49
CA GLY A 94 5.15 -7.71 3.23
C GLY A 94 4.00 -6.71 3.03
N ASP A 95 4.26 -5.40 3.06
CA ASP A 95 3.28 -4.36 2.74
C ASP A 95 3.15 -4.20 1.22
N LEU A 96 2.53 -5.20 0.58
CA LEU A 96 2.38 -5.27 -0.86
C LEU A 96 1.47 -4.18 -1.44
N SER A 97 0.50 -3.71 -0.67
CA SER A 97 -0.38 -2.60 -1.05
C SER A 97 0.40 -1.29 -1.18
N ARG A 98 1.21 -0.97 -0.17
CA ARG A 98 2.10 0.19 -0.21
C ARG A 98 3.15 0.04 -1.30
N ALA A 99 3.75 -1.15 -1.43
CA ALA A 99 4.75 -1.43 -2.46
C ALA A 99 4.21 -1.16 -3.86
N HIS A 100 3.01 -1.65 -4.16
CA HIS A 100 2.33 -1.45 -5.44
C HIS A 100 2.07 0.03 -5.70
N THR A 101 1.52 0.75 -4.72
CA THR A 101 1.24 2.18 -4.83
C THR A 101 2.50 2.98 -5.16
N LEU A 102 3.62 2.68 -4.49
CA LEU A 102 4.89 3.35 -4.71
C LEU A 102 5.50 2.99 -6.07
N ALA A 103 5.45 1.71 -6.48
CA ALA A 103 5.91 1.29 -7.80
C ALA A 103 5.12 1.95 -8.92
N PHE A 104 3.79 2.05 -8.76
CA PHE A 104 2.92 2.70 -9.73
C PHE A 104 3.26 4.18 -9.89
N LYS A 105 3.50 4.90 -8.78
CA LYS A 105 3.97 6.30 -8.82
C LYS A 105 5.32 6.44 -9.53
N ALA A 106 6.27 5.56 -9.22
CA ALA A 106 7.58 5.55 -9.88
C ALA A 106 7.45 5.31 -11.39
N HIS A 107 6.59 4.37 -11.79
CA HIS A 107 6.26 4.10 -13.18
C HIS A 107 5.72 5.35 -13.89
N LEU A 108 4.67 5.99 -13.35
CA LEU A 108 4.07 7.18 -13.96
C LEU A 108 5.07 8.32 -14.15
N LEU A 109 5.87 8.61 -13.13
CA LEU A 109 6.89 9.65 -13.22
C LEU A 109 8.00 9.29 -14.22
N SER A 110 8.43 8.02 -14.27
CA SER A 110 9.45 7.57 -15.24
C SER A 110 8.96 7.66 -16.67
N ASP A 111 7.67 7.41 -16.88
CA ASP A 111 7.02 7.45 -18.18
C ASP A 111 6.82 8.90 -18.65
N ASP A 112 6.46 9.81 -17.74
CA ASP A 112 6.50 11.26 -18.01
C ASP A 112 7.91 11.73 -18.37
N LEU A 113 8.91 11.35 -17.56
CA LEU A 113 10.29 11.75 -17.77
C LEU A 113 10.88 11.21 -19.08
N ALA A 114 10.50 9.99 -19.49
CA ALA A 114 10.94 9.40 -20.76
C ALA A 114 10.36 10.08 -22.00
N ARG A 115 9.17 10.70 -21.86
CA ARG A 115 8.51 11.46 -22.93
C ARG A 115 9.05 12.87 -23.11
N LYS A 116 9.71 13.44 -22.11
CA LYS A 116 10.34 14.77 -22.21
C LYS A 116 11.65 14.73 -22.99
#